data_AF-V3ZEU1-F1
#
_entry.id   AF-V3ZEU1-F1
#
_cell.length_a   1.000
_cell.length_b   1.000
_cell.length_c   1.000
_cell.angle_alpha   90.00
_cell.angle_beta   90.00
_cell.angle_gamma   90.00
#
_symmetry.space_group_name_H-M   'P 1'
#
loop_
_entity.id
_entity.type
_entity.pdbx_description
1 polymer ?
#
loop_
_entity_poly.entity_id
_entity_poly.type
_entity_poly.pdbx_seq_one_letter_code
_entity_poly.pdbx_strand_id
1 'polypeptide(L)'
;MQERFRDKHHIVEKPKFPPISAYNNRVESRTLEELAKIEKDFGALHMESLAIRERVLGSDNPEVPHPVIFRGAVFADSSRFDRCIALWMHAMKLRQKNNRTISKDLLRFSQVFSQIVHIGVKLAFCDIEEVFEHAVIEVARDIERVKTDEDDRDALQEIYQSNIHTCLYLLVIALKVCKTPVEEENLYKVVYKFLKHKPTLKNGYTPLHMAVDSATLVDDFHVNDVVTFPNSGLAAMLIKCGSDVNALDFIGNSPLHVIVRYTNPISDFDTLHQIMLSLIRGGAHIDIRNYERKTPMECTTTGVAEVIIRQHYKISLKCLAARSITDNNVNFQNMIPAILEDFIHLH
;
A
#
# COMPACT_ATOMS: atom_id res chain seq x y z
N MET A 1 -20.46 -29.38 -27.33
CA MET A 1 -21.88 -28.97 -27.43
C MET A 1 -22.72 -30.07 -28.09
N GLN A 2 -22.36 -30.50 -29.30
CA GLN A 2 -23.09 -31.53 -30.07
C GLN A 2 -23.23 -32.87 -29.35
N GLU A 3 -22.18 -33.38 -28.68
CA GLU A 3 -22.27 -34.63 -27.90
C GLU A 3 -23.36 -34.62 -26.81
N ARG A 4 -23.68 -33.47 -26.21
CA ARG A 4 -24.74 -33.36 -25.19
C ARG A 4 -26.15 -33.57 -25.76
N PHE A 5 -26.32 -33.32 -27.05
CA PHE A 5 -27.59 -33.40 -27.78
C PHE A 5 -27.63 -34.61 -28.73
N ARG A 6 -26.66 -35.53 -28.61
CA ARG A 6 -26.55 -36.70 -29.48
C ARG A 6 -27.70 -37.68 -29.30
N ASP A 7 -28.12 -37.92 -28.05
CA ASP A 7 -29.38 -38.61 -27.73
C ASP A 7 -30.47 -37.57 -27.46
N LYS A 8 -31.49 -37.52 -28.33
CA LYS A 8 -32.63 -36.59 -28.20
C LYS A 8 -33.52 -36.88 -26.99
N HIS A 9 -33.45 -38.10 -26.43
CA HIS A 9 -34.25 -38.50 -25.26
C HIS A 9 -33.51 -38.32 -23.94
N HIS A 10 -32.17 -38.23 -23.96
CA HIS A 10 -31.33 -38.05 -22.78
C HIS A 10 -30.30 -36.93 -22.99
N ILE A 11 -30.78 -35.69 -22.94
CA ILE A 11 -29.91 -34.51 -23.03
C ILE A 11 -29.10 -34.40 -21.73
N VAL A 12 -27.77 -34.41 -21.83
CA VAL A 12 -26.89 -34.20 -20.68
C VAL A 12 -26.94 -32.73 -20.29
N GLU A 13 -27.58 -32.39 -19.18
CA GLU A 13 -27.71 -31.00 -18.71
C GLU A 13 -26.43 -30.46 -18.07
N LYS A 14 -26.16 -29.17 -18.28
CA LYS A 14 -25.08 -28.46 -17.59
C LYS A 14 -25.53 -28.09 -16.17
N PRO A 15 -24.65 -28.20 -15.17
CA PRO A 15 -24.94 -27.72 -13.82
C PRO A 15 -25.22 -26.21 -13.85
N LYS A 16 -26.17 -25.76 -13.03
CA LYS A 16 -26.42 -24.34 -12.84
C LYS A 16 -25.30 -23.77 -11.97
N PHE A 17 -24.66 -22.72 -12.44
CA PHE A 17 -23.61 -22.01 -11.70
C PHE A 17 -24.02 -20.53 -11.61
N PRO A 18 -23.87 -19.87 -10.45
CA PRO A 18 -24.24 -18.47 -10.31
C PRO A 18 -23.39 -17.59 -11.24
N PRO A 19 -23.99 -16.61 -11.92
CA PRO A 19 -23.24 -15.72 -12.80
C PRO A 19 -22.25 -14.88 -11.97
N ILE A 20 -21.05 -14.70 -12.52
CA ILE A 20 -20.00 -13.88 -11.90
C ILE A 20 -20.07 -12.48 -12.49
N SER A 21 -20.22 -11.46 -11.64
CA SER A 21 -20.37 -10.05 -12.05
C SER A 21 -19.20 -9.56 -12.91
N ALA A 22 -17.96 -9.89 -12.52
CA ALA A 22 -16.76 -9.58 -13.29
C ALA A 22 -16.83 -10.14 -14.73
N TYR A 23 -17.50 -11.28 -14.91
CA TYR A 23 -17.72 -11.89 -16.21
C TYR A 23 -18.92 -11.35 -16.96
N ASN A 24 -19.35 -10.10 -16.71
CA ASN A 24 -20.55 -9.51 -17.31
C ASN A 24 -21.84 -10.29 -16.94
N ASN A 25 -21.82 -11.01 -15.82
CA ASN A 25 -22.88 -11.98 -15.48
C ASN A 25 -23.14 -13.00 -16.59
N ARG A 26 -22.13 -13.27 -17.43
CA ARG A 26 -22.25 -14.17 -18.58
C ARG A 26 -22.50 -15.59 -18.09
N VAL A 27 -23.51 -16.22 -18.67
CA VAL A 27 -23.84 -17.63 -18.43
C VAL A 27 -23.41 -18.44 -19.63
N GLU A 28 -22.92 -19.65 -19.38
CA GLU A 28 -22.53 -20.62 -20.41
C GLU A 28 -23.73 -21.00 -21.28
N SER A 29 -23.55 -20.92 -22.61
CA SER A 29 -24.54 -21.32 -23.60
C SER A 29 -24.97 -22.76 -23.38
N ARG A 30 -26.28 -22.98 -23.22
CA ARG A 30 -26.87 -24.29 -22.96
C ARG A 30 -27.22 -25.02 -24.24
N THR A 31 -27.54 -24.31 -25.32
CA THR A 31 -27.98 -24.85 -26.61
C THR A 31 -27.02 -24.50 -27.75
N LEU A 32 -27.12 -25.21 -28.88
CA LEU A 32 -26.35 -24.88 -30.09
C LEU A 32 -26.76 -23.53 -30.68
N GLU A 33 -28.03 -23.15 -30.55
CA GLU A 33 -28.54 -21.86 -31.02
C GLU A 33 -27.98 -20.69 -30.21
N GLU A 34 -27.91 -20.82 -28.89
CA GLU A 34 -27.28 -19.82 -28.02
C GLU A 34 -25.79 -19.63 -28.35
N LEU A 35 -25.08 -20.73 -28.60
CA LEU A 35 -23.67 -20.70 -28.99
C LEU A 35 -23.48 -20.06 -30.38
N ALA A 36 -24.35 -20.38 -31.34
CA ALA A 36 -24.31 -19.79 -32.68
C ALA A 36 -24.58 -18.27 -32.65
N LYS A 37 -25.45 -17.78 -31.74
CA LYS A 37 -25.73 -16.34 -31.59
C LYS A 37 -24.51 -15.52 -31.19
N ILE A 38 -23.52 -16.12 -30.53
CA ILE A 38 -22.32 -15.42 -30.05
C ILE A 38 -21.07 -15.72 -30.87
N GLU A 39 -21.17 -16.52 -31.92
CA GLU A 39 -20.04 -16.96 -32.74
C GLU A 39 -19.17 -15.79 -33.23
N LYS A 40 -19.80 -14.64 -33.55
CA LYS A 40 -19.12 -13.43 -34.02
C LYS A 40 -18.85 -12.40 -32.92
N ASP A 41 -19.35 -12.61 -31.71
CA ASP A 41 -19.11 -11.74 -30.56
C ASP A 41 -17.92 -12.29 -29.76
N PHE A 42 -16.72 -11.88 -30.19
CA PHE A 42 -15.47 -12.24 -29.50
C PHE A 42 -15.49 -11.83 -28.02
N GLY A 43 -16.15 -10.72 -27.66
CA GLY A 43 -16.27 -10.29 -26.27
C GLY A 43 -17.04 -11.31 -25.44
N ALA A 44 -18.24 -11.67 -25.89
CA ALA A 44 -19.08 -12.67 -25.25
C ALA A 44 -18.40 -14.04 -25.15
N LEU A 45 -17.74 -14.49 -26.23
CA LEU A 45 -17.00 -15.76 -26.24
C LEU A 45 -15.89 -15.79 -25.19
N HIS A 46 -15.13 -14.71 -25.03
CA HIS A 46 -14.08 -14.65 -24.01
C HIS A 46 -14.66 -14.66 -22.60
N MET A 47 -15.70 -13.86 -22.30
CA MET A 47 -16.31 -13.85 -20.97
C MET A 47 -16.93 -15.21 -20.63
N GLU A 48 -17.56 -15.85 -21.62
CA GLU A 48 -18.14 -17.19 -21.46
C GLU A 48 -17.05 -18.24 -21.24
N SER A 49 -15.93 -18.15 -21.96
CA SER A 49 -14.75 -19.02 -21.75
C SER A 49 -14.23 -18.94 -20.31
N LEU A 50 -14.14 -17.73 -19.74
CA LEU A 50 -13.73 -17.54 -18.33
C LEU A 50 -14.73 -18.16 -17.36
N ALA A 51 -16.03 -17.91 -17.57
CA ALA A 51 -17.09 -18.49 -16.74
C ALA A 51 -17.09 -20.02 -16.78
N ILE A 52 -16.89 -20.61 -17.96
CA ILE A 52 -16.77 -22.06 -18.14
C ILE A 52 -15.53 -22.58 -17.41
N ARG A 53 -14.39 -21.92 -17.56
CA ARG A 53 -13.12 -22.34 -16.95
C ARG A 53 -13.23 -22.37 -15.43
N GLU A 54 -13.76 -21.31 -14.81
CA GLU A 54 -13.94 -21.25 -13.36
C GLU A 54 -14.99 -22.26 -12.87
N ARG A 55 -16.07 -22.48 -13.62
CA ARG A 55 -17.05 -23.52 -13.30
C ARG A 55 -16.45 -24.94 -13.33
N VAL A 56 -15.62 -25.24 -14.33
CA VAL A 56 -15.05 -26.58 -14.54
C VAL A 56 -13.90 -26.84 -13.57
N LEU A 57 -13.00 -25.88 -13.37
CA LEU A 57 -11.84 -26.05 -12.51
C LEU A 57 -12.14 -25.79 -11.03
N GLY A 58 -13.16 -24.98 -10.74
CA GLY A 58 -13.50 -24.49 -9.40
C GLY A 58 -12.74 -23.21 -9.03
N SER A 59 -13.34 -22.39 -8.15
CA SER A 59 -12.74 -21.13 -7.67
C SER A 59 -11.41 -21.32 -6.92
N ASP A 60 -11.21 -22.52 -6.39
CA ASP A 60 -10.05 -22.83 -5.56
C ASP A 60 -8.83 -23.26 -6.41
N ASN A 61 -9.04 -23.38 -7.73
CA ASN A 61 -8.02 -23.82 -8.65
C ASN A 61 -7.03 -22.68 -9.00
N PRO A 62 -5.72 -22.93 -8.88
CA PRO A 62 -4.69 -21.93 -9.11
C PRO A 62 -4.55 -21.42 -10.56
N GLU A 63 -5.08 -22.16 -11.53
CA GLU A 63 -5.00 -21.88 -12.96
C GLU A 63 -6.15 -20.99 -13.46
N VAL A 64 -7.09 -20.62 -12.58
CA VAL A 64 -8.23 -19.76 -12.90
C VAL A 64 -7.83 -18.28 -12.98
N PRO A 65 -7.06 -17.70 -12.04
CA PRO A 65 -6.79 -16.25 -12.05
C PRO A 65 -6.00 -15.75 -13.26
N HIS A 66 -5.07 -16.54 -13.81
CA HIS A 66 -4.16 -16.05 -14.85
C HIS A 66 -4.88 -15.60 -16.15
N PRO A 67 -5.77 -16.40 -16.76
CA PRO A 67 -6.57 -15.94 -17.91
C PRO A 67 -7.46 -14.74 -17.61
N VAL A 68 -7.97 -14.61 -16.38
CA VAL A 68 -8.79 -13.47 -15.95
C VAL A 68 -7.96 -12.19 -15.93
N ILE A 69 -6.75 -12.25 -15.36
CA ILE A 69 -5.81 -11.13 -15.33
C ILE A 69 -5.42 -10.72 -16.76
N PHE A 70 -5.10 -11.69 -17.62
CA PHE A 70 -4.74 -11.43 -19.02
C PHE A 70 -5.89 -10.73 -19.77
N ARG A 71 -7.13 -11.20 -19.58
CA ARG A 71 -8.29 -10.53 -20.18
C ARG A 71 -8.48 -9.11 -19.65
N GLY A 72 -8.21 -8.87 -18.36
CA GLY A 72 -8.21 -7.53 -17.78
C GLY A 72 -7.15 -6.61 -18.43
N ALA A 73 -5.94 -7.11 -18.68
CA ALA A 73 -4.89 -6.35 -19.36
C ALA A 73 -5.31 -5.93 -20.79
N VAL A 74 -5.94 -6.82 -21.55
CA VAL A 74 -6.50 -6.48 -22.88
C VAL A 74 -7.55 -5.35 -22.79
N PHE A 75 -8.34 -5.30 -21.71
CA PHE A 75 -9.25 -4.19 -21.47
C PHE A 75 -8.52 -2.91 -21.09
N ALA A 76 -7.46 -2.97 -20.28
CA ALA A 76 -6.63 -1.80 -19.96
C ALA A 76 -6.00 -1.19 -21.22
N ASP A 77 -5.43 -2.01 -22.11
CA ASP A 77 -4.86 -1.58 -23.39
C ASP A 77 -5.91 -0.90 -24.28
N SER A 78 -7.16 -1.34 -24.17
CA SER A 78 -8.31 -0.75 -24.86
C SER A 78 -8.96 0.43 -24.12
N SER A 79 -8.31 0.95 -23.06
CA SER A 79 -8.81 2.03 -22.18
C SER A 79 -10.16 1.72 -21.49
N ARG A 80 -10.52 0.43 -21.39
CA ARG A 80 -11.70 -0.08 -20.69
C ARG A 80 -11.36 -0.43 -19.24
N PHE A 81 -10.97 0.59 -18.49
CA PHE A 81 -10.52 0.43 -17.10
C PHE A 81 -11.60 -0.14 -16.18
N ASP A 82 -12.88 0.20 -16.41
CA ASP A 82 -14.03 -0.36 -15.70
C ASP A 82 -14.03 -1.90 -15.71
N ARG A 83 -13.77 -2.47 -16.89
CA ARG A 83 -13.73 -3.92 -17.13
C ARG A 83 -12.45 -4.55 -16.60
N CYS A 84 -11.32 -3.84 -16.75
CA CYS A 84 -10.04 -4.26 -16.21
C CYS A 84 -10.11 -4.43 -14.69
N ILE A 85 -10.55 -3.38 -13.98
CA ILE A 85 -10.68 -3.36 -12.52
C ILE A 85 -11.59 -4.50 -12.06
N ALA A 86 -12.78 -4.66 -12.67
CA ALA A 86 -13.70 -5.73 -12.29
C ALA A 86 -13.08 -7.14 -12.41
N LEU A 87 -12.32 -7.41 -13.48
CA LEU A 87 -11.67 -8.71 -13.68
C LEU A 87 -10.48 -8.92 -12.74
N TRP A 88 -9.63 -7.91 -12.58
CA TRP A 88 -8.48 -7.99 -11.68
C TRP A 88 -8.92 -8.11 -10.22
N MET A 89 -10.01 -7.45 -9.81
CA MET A 89 -10.58 -7.58 -8.47
C MET A 89 -11.04 -9.00 -8.19
N HIS A 90 -11.74 -9.61 -9.16
CA HIS A 90 -12.14 -11.02 -9.05
C HIS A 90 -10.93 -11.95 -8.95
N ALA A 91 -9.93 -11.76 -9.81
CA ALA A 91 -8.71 -12.58 -9.80
C ALA A 91 -7.91 -12.44 -8.49
N MET A 92 -7.78 -11.22 -7.96
CA MET A 92 -7.11 -10.94 -6.69
C MET A 92 -7.83 -11.63 -5.53
N LYS A 93 -9.17 -11.54 -5.47
CA LYS A 93 -9.99 -12.23 -4.46
C LYS A 93 -9.82 -13.74 -4.52
N LEU A 94 -9.83 -14.34 -5.71
CA LEU A 94 -9.58 -15.77 -5.87
C LEU A 94 -8.20 -16.16 -5.34
N ARG A 95 -7.15 -15.40 -5.67
CA ARG A 95 -5.79 -15.66 -5.17
C ARG A 95 -5.70 -15.56 -3.66
N GLN A 96 -6.24 -14.48 -3.08
CA GLN A 96 -6.18 -14.28 -1.63
C GLN A 96 -7.02 -15.31 -0.88
N LYS A 97 -8.18 -15.74 -1.42
CA LYS A 97 -8.99 -16.84 -0.88
C LYS A 97 -8.20 -18.16 -0.85
N ASN A 98 -7.40 -18.41 -1.87
CA ASN A 98 -6.59 -19.63 -2.01
C ASN A 98 -5.22 -19.52 -1.31
N ASN A 99 -5.06 -18.61 -0.35
CA ASN A 99 -3.83 -18.34 0.41
C ASN A 99 -2.58 -18.04 -0.44
N ARG A 100 -2.77 -17.59 -1.68
CA ARG A 100 -1.67 -17.17 -2.56
C ARG A 100 -1.39 -15.68 -2.37
N THR A 101 -0.13 -15.30 -2.56
CA THR A 101 0.25 -13.89 -2.52
C THR A 101 -0.40 -13.09 -3.64
N ILE A 102 -0.87 -11.90 -3.29
CA ILE A 102 -1.42 -10.92 -4.24
C ILE A 102 -0.46 -9.76 -4.54
N SER A 103 0.81 -9.85 -4.13
CA SER A 103 1.79 -8.76 -4.27
C SER A 103 1.88 -8.18 -5.69
N LYS A 104 1.96 -9.07 -6.70
CA LYS A 104 1.97 -8.68 -8.12
C LYS A 104 0.65 -8.06 -8.57
N ASP A 105 -0.46 -8.44 -7.97
CA ASP A 105 -1.78 -7.90 -8.31
C ASP A 105 -1.95 -6.50 -7.71
N LEU A 106 -1.49 -6.28 -6.48
CA LEU A 106 -1.45 -4.95 -5.84
C LEU A 106 -0.63 -3.97 -6.67
N LEU A 107 0.56 -4.38 -7.12
CA LEU A 107 1.43 -3.52 -7.94
C LEU A 107 0.72 -3.14 -9.24
N ARG A 108 0.12 -4.10 -9.96
CA ARG A 108 -0.66 -3.83 -11.19
C ARG A 108 -1.80 -2.84 -10.94
N PHE A 109 -2.50 -2.95 -9.82
CA PHE A 109 -3.53 -1.97 -9.45
C PHE A 109 -2.94 -0.58 -9.27
N SER A 110 -1.83 -0.44 -8.54
CA SER A 110 -1.17 0.86 -8.37
C SER A 110 -0.75 1.47 -9.71
N GLN A 111 -0.23 0.67 -10.64
CA GLN A 111 0.18 1.09 -11.98
C GLN A 111 -1.02 1.56 -12.81
N VAL A 112 -2.09 0.78 -12.88
CA VAL A 112 -3.30 1.16 -13.64
C VAL A 112 -4.05 2.32 -13.00
N PHE A 113 -4.17 2.36 -11.69
CA PHE A 113 -4.80 3.50 -11.01
C PHE A 113 -4.00 4.79 -11.20
N SER A 114 -2.67 4.72 -11.13
CA SER A 114 -1.80 5.85 -11.45
C SER A 114 -2.02 6.32 -12.89
N GLN A 115 -2.01 5.40 -13.84
CA GLN A 115 -2.25 5.71 -15.26
C GLN A 115 -3.63 6.38 -15.47
N ILE A 116 -4.71 5.83 -14.88
CA ILE A 116 -6.07 6.38 -14.97
C ILE A 116 -6.11 7.84 -14.48
N VAL A 117 -5.48 8.10 -13.32
CA VAL A 117 -5.41 9.44 -12.74
C VAL A 117 -4.58 10.38 -13.61
N HIS A 118 -3.44 9.91 -14.12
CA HIS A 118 -2.55 10.70 -14.98
C HIS A 118 -3.22 11.16 -16.28
N ILE A 119 -3.96 10.25 -16.95
CA ILE A 119 -4.69 10.57 -18.19
C ILE A 119 -6.02 11.31 -17.93
N GLY A 120 -6.37 11.58 -16.67
CA GLY A 120 -7.57 12.33 -16.29
C GLY A 120 -8.89 11.56 -16.42
N VAL A 121 -8.85 10.23 -16.46
CA VAL A 121 -10.06 9.39 -16.45
C VAL A 121 -10.59 9.27 -15.01
N LYS A 122 -11.91 9.22 -14.86
CA LYS A 122 -12.55 9.13 -13.53
C LYS A 122 -12.31 7.75 -12.91
N LEU A 123 -11.51 7.71 -11.84
CA LEU A 123 -11.37 6.56 -10.95
C LEU A 123 -12.33 6.69 -9.76
N ALA A 124 -13.02 5.61 -9.38
CA ALA A 124 -13.87 5.60 -8.20
C ALA A 124 -13.05 5.33 -6.94
N PHE A 125 -13.29 6.09 -5.87
CA PHE A 125 -12.60 5.89 -4.59
C PHE A 125 -12.83 4.49 -4.01
N CYS A 126 -14.05 3.94 -4.16
CA CYS A 126 -14.41 2.61 -3.66
C CYS A 126 -13.52 1.50 -4.26
N ASP A 127 -13.06 1.64 -5.50
CA ASP A 127 -12.18 0.65 -6.12
C ASP A 127 -10.79 0.67 -5.46
N ILE A 128 -10.28 1.86 -5.12
CA ILE A 128 -8.99 2.02 -4.43
C ILE A 128 -9.10 1.54 -2.99
N GLU A 129 -10.19 1.92 -2.29
CA GLU A 129 -10.49 1.50 -0.93
C GLU A 129 -10.51 -0.02 -0.83
N GLU A 130 -11.23 -0.69 -1.73
CA GLU A 130 -11.34 -2.15 -1.72
C GLU A 130 -9.99 -2.84 -1.98
N VAL A 131 -9.20 -2.37 -2.95
CA VAL A 131 -7.85 -2.90 -3.19
C VAL A 131 -6.95 -2.69 -1.96
N PHE A 132 -7.02 -1.52 -1.34
CA PHE A 132 -6.21 -1.20 -0.17
C PHE A 132 -6.61 -2.07 1.05
N GLU A 133 -7.89 -2.36 1.25
CA GLU A 133 -8.33 -3.31 2.29
C GLU A 133 -7.72 -4.71 2.10
N HIS A 134 -7.67 -5.20 0.86
CA HIS A 134 -7.02 -6.49 0.55
C HIS A 134 -5.50 -6.42 0.76
N ALA A 135 -4.88 -5.26 0.47
CA ALA A 135 -3.46 -5.03 0.75
C ALA A 135 -3.15 -5.08 2.26
N VAL A 136 -4.01 -4.49 3.11
CA VAL A 136 -3.86 -4.55 4.58
C VAL A 136 -3.96 -5.99 5.09
N ILE A 137 -4.90 -6.78 4.55
CA ILE A 137 -5.01 -8.21 4.89
C ILE A 137 -3.74 -8.96 4.48
N GLU A 138 -3.18 -8.65 3.31
CA GLU A 138 -1.96 -9.30 2.82
C GLU A 138 -0.74 -8.95 3.68
N VAL A 139 -0.57 -7.68 4.06
CA VAL A 139 0.48 -7.24 4.99
C VAL A 139 0.40 -7.99 6.32
N ALA A 140 -0.80 -8.20 6.86
CA ALA A 140 -0.99 -8.97 8.09
C ALA A 140 -0.60 -10.45 7.92
N ARG A 141 -0.93 -11.06 6.76
CA ARG A 141 -0.55 -12.44 6.44
C ARG A 141 0.95 -12.60 6.25
N ASP A 142 1.59 -11.62 5.60
CA ASP A 142 3.03 -11.64 5.35
C ASP A 142 3.83 -11.56 6.66
N ILE A 143 3.39 -10.74 7.62
CA ILE A 143 3.99 -10.68 8.97
C ILE A 143 3.98 -12.07 9.63
N GLU A 144 2.89 -12.83 9.49
CA GLU A 144 2.79 -14.17 10.06
C GLU A 144 3.65 -15.18 9.27
N ARG A 145 3.63 -15.12 7.92
CA ARG A 145 4.44 -16.00 7.07
C ARG A 145 5.94 -15.85 7.34
N VAL A 146 6.43 -14.61 7.46
CA VAL A 146 7.86 -14.31 7.74
C VAL A 146 8.29 -14.86 9.11
N LYS A 147 7.39 -14.95 10.08
CA LYS A 147 7.69 -15.55 11.40
C LYS A 147 7.72 -17.08 11.37
N THR A 148 6.89 -17.70 10.54
CA THR A 148 6.68 -19.16 10.55
C THR A 148 7.62 -19.92 9.63
N ASP A 149 8.02 -19.32 8.51
CA ASP A 149 8.74 -20.00 7.43
C ASP A 149 10.21 -19.54 7.39
N GLU A 150 11.12 -20.39 7.88
CA GLU A 150 12.53 -20.05 8.00
C GLU A 150 13.31 -20.23 6.69
N ASP A 151 12.90 -21.15 5.83
CA ASP A 151 13.64 -21.54 4.62
C ASP A 151 13.51 -20.46 3.51
N ASP A 152 12.35 -19.81 3.40
CA ASP A 152 12.05 -18.78 2.39
C ASP A 152 11.98 -17.34 2.97
N ARG A 153 12.52 -17.13 4.18
CA ARG A 153 12.39 -15.86 4.94
C ARG A 153 12.79 -14.63 4.12
N ASP A 154 13.89 -14.68 3.40
CA ASP A 154 14.39 -13.54 2.63
C ASP A 154 13.46 -13.16 1.47
N ALA A 155 12.94 -14.15 0.75
CA ALA A 155 11.99 -13.93 -0.34
C ALA A 155 10.65 -13.39 0.18
N LEU A 156 10.16 -13.95 1.29
CA LEU A 156 8.94 -13.47 1.96
C LEU A 156 9.12 -12.04 2.47
N GLN A 157 10.29 -11.70 3.01
CA GLN A 157 10.58 -10.34 3.46
C GLN A 157 10.66 -9.34 2.29
N GLU A 158 11.17 -9.73 1.12
CA GLU A 158 11.11 -8.87 -0.08
C GLU A 158 9.68 -8.63 -0.55
N ILE A 159 8.84 -9.68 -0.56
CA ILE A 159 7.41 -9.55 -0.89
C ILE A 159 6.71 -8.60 0.10
N TYR A 160 6.98 -8.77 1.39
CA TYR A 160 6.43 -7.91 2.44
C TYR A 160 6.82 -6.44 2.26
N GLN A 161 8.10 -6.15 1.99
CA GLN A 161 8.56 -4.80 1.70
C GLN A 161 7.90 -4.22 0.44
N SER A 162 7.80 -5.00 -0.63
CA SER A 162 7.12 -4.60 -1.86
C SER A 162 5.64 -4.27 -1.61
N ASN A 163 4.97 -5.03 -0.74
CA ASN A 163 3.58 -4.77 -0.36
C ASN A 163 3.44 -3.47 0.44
N ILE A 164 4.38 -3.16 1.34
CA ILE A 164 4.41 -1.86 2.05
C ILE A 164 4.57 -0.71 1.05
N HIS A 165 5.52 -0.78 0.11
CA HIS A 165 5.69 0.25 -0.93
C HIS A 165 4.40 0.45 -1.73
N THR A 166 3.80 -0.65 -2.17
CA THR A 166 2.55 -0.61 -2.95
C THR A 166 1.39 -0.02 -2.15
N CYS A 167 1.31 -0.30 -0.84
CA CYS A 167 0.36 0.36 0.06
C CYS A 167 0.55 1.88 0.05
N LEU A 168 1.79 2.37 0.13
CA LEU A 168 2.04 3.83 0.05
C LEU A 168 1.63 4.40 -1.31
N TYR A 169 1.90 3.70 -2.41
CA TYR A 169 1.46 4.15 -3.75
C TYR A 169 -0.06 4.30 -3.81
N LEU A 170 -0.80 3.29 -3.34
CA LEU A 170 -2.26 3.32 -3.28
C LEU A 170 -2.78 4.46 -2.41
N LEU A 171 -2.12 4.77 -1.29
CA LEU A 171 -2.51 5.88 -0.41
C LEU A 171 -2.29 7.25 -1.06
N VAL A 172 -1.18 7.44 -1.77
CA VAL A 172 -0.94 8.69 -2.51
C VAL A 172 -1.98 8.87 -3.62
N ILE A 173 -2.32 7.79 -4.34
CA ILE A 173 -3.37 7.82 -5.36
C ILE A 173 -4.74 8.09 -4.72
N ALA A 174 -5.05 7.44 -3.59
CA ALA A 174 -6.30 7.66 -2.85
C ALA A 174 -6.47 9.12 -2.42
N LEU A 175 -5.41 9.77 -1.94
CA LEU A 175 -5.43 11.19 -1.57
C LEU A 175 -5.74 12.13 -2.75
N LYS A 176 -5.39 11.76 -3.98
CA LYS A 176 -5.72 12.52 -5.19
C LYS A 176 -7.15 12.29 -5.68
N VAL A 177 -7.71 11.11 -5.41
CA VAL A 177 -9.03 10.70 -5.90
C VAL A 177 -10.15 11.02 -4.90
N CYS A 178 -9.85 11.00 -3.60
CA CYS A 178 -10.78 11.32 -2.53
C CYS A 178 -11.29 12.76 -2.64
N LYS A 179 -12.61 12.96 -2.71
CA LYS A 179 -13.23 14.28 -2.87
C LYS A 179 -14.25 14.63 -1.80
N THR A 180 -14.85 13.63 -1.18
CA THR A 180 -15.91 13.83 -0.18
C THR A 180 -15.40 13.58 1.23
N PRO A 181 -15.97 14.25 2.25
CA PRO A 181 -15.58 14.03 3.65
C PRO A 181 -15.87 12.60 4.13
N VAL A 182 -16.86 11.92 3.54
CA VAL A 182 -17.18 10.52 3.85
C VAL A 182 -16.09 9.58 3.34
N GLU A 183 -15.61 9.80 2.10
CA GLU A 183 -14.47 9.06 1.55
C GLU A 183 -13.20 9.30 2.38
N GLU A 184 -12.98 10.53 2.85
CA GLU A 184 -11.83 10.87 3.70
C GLU A 184 -11.88 10.14 5.04
N GLU A 185 -13.04 10.09 5.69
CA GLU A 185 -13.24 9.34 6.93
C GLU A 185 -12.99 7.83 6.74
N ASN A 186 -13.50 7.27 5.64
CA ASN A 186 -13.28 5.88 5.29
C ASN A 186 -11.80 5.59 5.03
N LEU A 187 -11.11 6.47 4.29
CA LEU A 187 -9.67 6.37 4.07
C LEU A 187 -8.91 6.34 5.39
N TYR A 188 -9.21 7.24 6.32
CA TYR A 188 -8.58 7.27 7.64
C TYR A 188 -8.84 6.00 8.44
N LYS A 189 -10.03 5.40 8.35
CA LYS A 189 -10.33 4.11 9.02
C LYS A 189 -9.45 2.98 8.47
N VAL A 190 -9.30 2.87 7.16
CA VAL A 190 -8.48 1.80 6.57
C VAL A 190 -6.98 2.04 6.80
N VAL A 191 -6.52 3.29 6.73
CA VAL A 191 -5.13 3.67 7.09
C VAL A 191 -4.83 3.36 8.55
N TYR A 192 -5.77 3.62 9.46
CA TYR A 192 -5.60 3.25 10.87
C TYR A 192 -5.46 1.73 11.06
N LYS A 193 -6.26 0.93 10.36
CA LYS A 193 -6.11 -0.55 10.37
C LYS A 193 -4.73 -0.97 9.85
N PHE A 194 -4.26 -0.36 8.76
CA PHE A 194 -2.91 -0.59 8.23
C PHE A 194 -1.82 -0.28 9.26
N LEU A 195 -1.85 0.90 9.88
CA LEU A 195 -0.85 1.33 10.86
C LEU A 195 -0.87 0.51 12.16
N LYS A 196 -2.02 -0.05 12.53
CA LYS A 196 -2.15 -0.93 13.70
C LYS A 196 -1.25 -2.18 13.60
N HIS A 197 -0.95 -2.64 12.39
CA HIS A 197 -0.03 -3.77 12.17
C HIS A 197 1.44 -3.39 12.35
N LYS A 198 1.77 -2.11 12.59
CA LYS A 198 3.13 -1.57 12.73
C LYS A 198 4.07 -2.04 11.61
N PRO A 199 3.71 -1.79 10.33
CA PRO A 199 4.53 -2.22 9.20
C PRO A 199 5.91 -1.55 9.26
N THR A 200 6.97 -2.33 9.04
CA THR A 200 8.36 -1.85 9.06
C THR A 200 9.18 -2.52 7.96
N LEU A 201 10.05 -1.78 7.29
CA LEU A 201 10.98 -2.34 6.29
C LEU A 201 12.17 -3.04 6.96
N LYS A 202 13.02 -3.71 6.16
CA LYS A 202 14.24 -4.40 6.66
C LYS A 202 15.23 -3.48 7.38
N ASN A 203 15.19 -2.17 7.14
CA ASN A 203 16.04 -1.17 7.79
C ASN A 203 15.36 -0.48 9.00
N GLY A 204 14.16 -0.92 9.39
CA GLY A 204 13.37 -0.30 10.45
C GLY A 204 12.52 0.90 9.99
N TYR A 205 12.52 1.27 8.70
CA TYR A 205 11.67 2.34 8.20
C TYR A 205 10.19 2.02 8.40
N THR A 206 9.48 2.94 9.06
CA THR A 206 8.01 2.95 9.12
C THR A 206 7.43 3.62 7.86
N PRO A 207 6.11 3.49 7.58
CA PRO A 207 5.47 4.23 6.49
C PRO A 207 5.69 5.74 6.56
N LEU A 208 5.84 6.30 7.76
CA LEU A 208 6.13 7.72 7.93
C LEU A 208 7.57 8.07 7.52
N HIS A 209 8.56 7.21 7.79
CA HIS A 209 9.91 7.40 7.25
C HIS A 209 9.89 7.42 5.72
N MET A 210 9.23 6.44 5.11
CA MET A 210 9.12 6.35 3.65
C MET A 210 8.41 7.57 3.04
N ALA A 211 7.33 8.04 3.68
CA ALA A 211 6.56 9.19 3.20
C ALA A 211 7.36 10.51 3.17
N VAL A 212 8.39 10.63 4.02
CA VAL A 212 9.20 11.85 4.15
C VAL A 212 10.61 11.72 3.57
N ASP A 213 10.99 10.54 3.09
CA ASP A 213 12.29 10.31 2.45
C ASP A 213 12.21 10.51 0.94
N SER A 214 13.09 11.35 0.39
CA SER A 214 13.26 11.50 -1.06
C SER A 214 13.94 10.30 -1.72
N ALA A 215 14.62 9.46 -0.93
CA ALA A 215 15.25 8.24 -1.42
C ALA A 215 14.27 7.05 -1.51
N THR A 216 13.01 7.20 -1.07
CA THR A 216 11.99 6.17 -1.24
C THR A 216 11.77 5.90 -2.73
N LEU A 217 12.10 4.69 -3.16
CA LEU A 217 11.97 4.28 -4.55
C LEU A 217 10.50 4.25 -4.96
N VAL A 218 10.25 4.68 -6.21
CA VAL A 218 8.95 4.63 -6.86
C VAL A 218 9.09 3.77 -8.11
N ASP A 219 8.09 2.94 -8.38
CA ASP A 219 8.05 2.14 -9.59
C ASP A 219 8.00 3.03 -10.84
N ASP A 220 8.88 2.79 -11.80
CA ASP A 220 9.00 3.65 -12.99
C ASP A 220 7.86 3.45 -14.00
N PHE A 221 7.07 2.39 -13.86
CA PHE A 221 6.01 2.06 -14.79
C PHE A 221 4.69 2.71 -14.38
N HIS A 222 4.41 3.90 -14.93
CA HIS A 222 3.24 4.75 -14.67
C HIS A 222 3.07 5.26 -13.23
N VAL A 223 3.66 4.64 -12.20
CA VAL A 223 3.45 5.06 -10.80
C VAL A 223 4.12 6.41 -10.51
N ASN A 224 5.33 6.64 -11.04
CA ASN A 224 6.06 7.90 -10.94
C ASN A 224 5.34 9.12 -11.54
N ASP A 225 4.38 8.93 -12.45
CA ASP A 225 3.58 10.01 -13.03
C ASP A 225 2.66 10.71 -12.02
N VAL A 226 2.30 10.00 -10.94
CA VAL A 226 1.34 10.47 -9.92
C VAL A 226 1.93 10.42 -8.52
N VAL A 227 2.77 9.44 -8.21
CA VAL A 227 3.31 9.21 -6.88
C VAL A 227 4.73 9.76 -6.81
N THR A 228 4.96 10.67 -5.87
CA THR A 228 6.27 11.25 -5.59
C THR A 228 6.50 11.30 -4.09
N PHE A 229 7.75 11.08 -3.68
CA PHE A 229 8.22 11.26 -2.32
C PHE A 229 9.34 12.31 -2.28
N PRO A 230 9.43 13.14 -1.23
CA PRO A 230 8.57 13.16 -0.04
C PRO A 230 7.16 13.70 -0.34
N ASN A 231 6.15 13.25 0.41
CA ASN A 231 4.74 13.61 0.18
C ASN A 231 4.08 14.19 1.45
N SER A 232 3.78 15.49 1.44
CA SER A 232 3.23 16.21 2.59
C SER A 232 1.81 15.76 2.95
N GLY A 233 0.96 15.50 1.97
CA GLY A 233 -0.40 15.01 2.17
C GLY A 233 -0.41 13.62 2.84
N LEU A 234 0.43 12.70 2.34
CA LEU A 234 0.58 11.38 2.92
C LEU A 234 1.13 11.45 4.34
N ALA A 235 2.21 12.20 4.58
CA ALA A 235 2.79 12.35 5.91
C ALA A 235 1.75 12.91 6.91
N ALA A 236 1.02 13.95 6.54
CA ALA A 236 -0.03 14.52 7.39
C ALA A 236 -1.16 13.52 7.69
N MET A 237 -1.59 12.74 6.70
CA MET A 237 -2.58 11.68 6.89
C MET A 237 -2.07 10.59 7.84
N LEU A 238 -0.85 10.08 7.64
CA LEU A 238 -0.28 9.04 8.49
C LEU A 238 -0.18 9.51 9.95
N ILE A 239 0.24 10.76 10.18
CA ILE A 239 0.29 11.36 11.52
C ILE A 239 -1.11 11.47 12.13
N LYS A 240 -2.10 11.97 11.39
CA LYS A 240 -3.50 12.02 11.85
C LYS A 240 -4.06 10.64 12.21
N CYS A 241 -3.65 9.62 11.47
CA CYS A 241 -4.05 8.22 11.71
C CYS A 241 -3.22 7.54 12.81
N GLY A 242 -2.40 8.27 13.58
CA GLY A 242 -1.69 7.75 14.75
C GLY A 242 -0.34 7.09 14.44
N SER A 243 0.29 7.44 13.31
CA SER A 243 1.68 7.05 13.08
C SER A 243 2.59 7.68 14.14
N ASP A 244 3.52 6.90 14.67
CA ASP A 244 4.50 7.38 15.65
C ASP A 244 5.52 8.31 14.96
N VAL A 245 5.40 9.60 15.25
CA VAL A 245 6.28 10.66 14.74
C VAL A 245 7.73 10.55 15.25
N ASN A 246 7.95 9.79 16.31
CA ASN A 246 9.25 9.58 16.96
C ASN A 246 9.77 8.15 16.77
N ALA A 247 9.12 7.35 15.93
CA ALA A 247 9.62 6.01 15.60
C ALA A 247 11.07 6.08 15.12
N LEU A 248 11.88 5.11 15.50
CA LEU A 248 13.30 5.06 15.13
C LEU A 248 13.54 3.91 14.15
N ASP A 249 14.33 4.17 13.11
CA ASP A 249 14.89 3.12 12.25
C ASP A 249 16.04 2.36 12.94
N PHE A 250 16.66 1.40 12.25
CA PHE A 250 17.75 0.59 12.81
C PHE A 250 19.07 1.34 13.03
N ILE A 251 19.19 2.59 12.57
CA ILE A 251 20.32 3.48 12.88
C ILE A 251 19.93 4.60 13.87
N GLY A 252 18.73 4.52 14.44
CA GLY A 252 18.23 5.48 15.42
C GLY A 252 17.72 6.79 14.82
N ASN A 253 17.54 6.89 13.50
CA ASN A 253 16.96 8.07 12.88
C ASN A 253 15.44 8.05 13.04
N SER A 254 14.88 9.18 13.43
CA SER A 254 13.44 9.44 13.38
C SER A 254 13.01 10.01 12.01
N PRO A 255 11.71 10.09 11.68
CA PRO A 255 11.25 10.76 10.46
C PRO A 255 11.77 12.19 10.35
N LEU A 256 11.95 12.88 11.48
CA LEU A 256 12.55 14.22 11.51
C LEU A 256 14.04 14.20 11.12
N HIS A 257 14.81 13.17 11.47
CA HIS A 257 16.19 13.00 11.01
C HIS A 257 16.29 12.73 9.51
N VAL A 258 15.27 12.10 8.92
CA VAL A 258 15.24 11.78 7.49
C VAL A 258 14.94 13.04 6.66
N ILE A 259 13.85 13.74 6.97
CA ILE A 259 13.40 14.88 6.16
C ILE A 259 14.40 16.05 6.13
N VAL A 260 15.18 16.25 7.19
CA VAL A 260 16.19 17.34 7.26
C VAL A 260 17.36 17.15 6.30
N ARG A 261 17.60 15.92 5.82
CA ARG A 261 18.67 15.62 4.86
C ARG A 261 18.26 15.93 3.41
N TYR A 262 17.01 16.32 3.19
CA TYR A 262 16.45 16.57 1.87
C TYR A 262 17.29 17.58 1.07
N THR A 263 17.79 17.15 -0.08
CA THR A 263 18.82 17.85 -0.87
C THR A 263 18.26 18.88 -1.85
N ASN A 264 16.96 18.82 -2.17
CA ASN A 264 16.29 19.74 -3.10
C ASN A 264 15.29 20.70 -2.41
N PRO A 265 15.60 21.34 -1.27
CA PRO A 265 14.62 22.10 -0.51
C PRO A 265 14.18 23.42 -1.18
N ILE A 266 14.85 23.85 -2.24
CA ILE A 266 14.63 25.16 -2.87
C ILE A 266 13.49 25.08 -3.91
N SER A 267 13.37 23.96 -4.64
CA SER A 267 12.24 23.74 -5.57
C SER A 267 10.96 23.34 -4.84
N ASP A 268 11.09 22.58 -3.74
CA ASP A 268 9.98 21.97 -3.01
C ASP A 268 9.91 22.46 -1.56
N PHE A 269 10.19 23.75 -1.36
CA PHE A 269 10.16 24.38 -0.04
C PHE A 269 8.84 24.14 0.68
N ASP A 270 7.71 24.30 -0.02
CA ASP A 270 6.38 24.12 0.56
C ASP A 270 6.19 22.69 1.06
N THR A 271 6.60 21.68 0.28
CA THR A 271 6.50 20.27 0.68
C THR A 271 7.32 20.00 1.93
N LEU A 272 8.59 20.43 1.95
CA LEU A 272 9.47 20.30 3.12
C LEU A 272 8.86 20.99 4.35
N HIS A 273 8.44 22.25 4.20
CA HIS A 273 7.90 23.06 5.27
C HIS A 273 6.62 22.43 5.86
N GLN A 274 5.70 21.98 5.01
CA GLN A 274 4.47 21.31 5.47
C GLN A 274 4.78 20.01 6.21
N ILE A 275 5.69 19.17 5.71
CA ILE A 275 6.07 17.92 6.38
C ILE A 275 6.68 18.21 7.76
N MET A 276 7.64 19.14 7.84
CA MET A 276 8.29 19.50 9.09
C MET A 276 7.28 20.07 10.10
N LEU A 277 6.38 20.95 9.66
CA LEU A 277 5.32 21.47 10.52
C LEU A 277 4.37 20.37 10.98
N SER A 278 3.99 19.43 10.11
CA SER A 278 3.15 18.30 10.46
C SER A 278 3.81 17.40 11.50
N LEU A 279 5.11 17.11 11.35
CA LEU A 279 5.88 16.33 12.34
C LEU A 279 5.96 17.06 13.69
N ILE A 280 6.34 18.34 13.69
CA ILE A 280 6.47 19.15 14.92
C ILE A 280 5.13 19.27 15.64
N ARG A 281 4.04 19.59 14.91
CA ARG A 281 2.68 19.65 15.47
C ARG A 281 2.18 18.28 15.93
N GLY A 282 2.63 17.22 15.28
CA GLY A 282 2.38 15.83 15.68
C GLY A 282 3.16 15.39 16.92
N GLY A 283 4.05 16.22 17.47
CA GLY A 283 4.82 15.93 18.68
C GLY A 283 6.20 15.31 18.41
N ALA A 284 6.78 15.54 17.23
CA ALA A 284 8.14 15.10 16.94
C ALA A 284 9.15 15.74 17.91
N HIS A 285 9.93 14.90 18.59
CA HIS A 285 11.00 15.33 19.48
C HIS A 285 12.20 15.78 18.65
N ILE A 286 12.48 17.08 18.74
CA ILE A 286 13.58 17.74 18.01
C ILE A 286 14.95 17.38 18.60
N ASP A 287 14.96 16.77 19.79
CA ASP A 287 16.17 16.46 20.55
C ASP A 287 16.50 14.96 20.61
N ILE A 288 15.85 14.15 19.77
CA ILE A 288 16.22 12.73 19.64
C ILE A 288 17.64 12.65 19.12
N ARG A 289 18.46 11.74 19.63
CA ARG A 289 19.76 11.43 19.05
C ARG A 289 19.75 10.06 18.38
N ASN A 290 20.28 10.00 17.17
CA ASN A 290 20.50 8.73 16.49
C ASN A 290 21.71 7.97 17.08
N TYR A 291 22.03 6.79 16.53
CA TYR A 291 23.16 6.00 17.04
C TYR A 291 24.55 6.64 16.77
N GLU A 292 24.61 7.65 15.89
CA GLU A 292 25.79 8.51 15.74
C GLU A 292 25.83 9.66 16.76
N ARG A 293 24.90 9.69 17.72
CA ARG A 293 24.70 10.75 18.72
C ARG A 293 24.36 12.12 18.13
N LYS A 294 23.86 12.15 16.89
CA LYS A 294 23.45 13.38 16.20
C LYS A 294 21.96 13.60 16.37
N THR A 295 21.59 14.86 16.60
CA THR A 295 20.21 15.35 16.59
C THR A 295 19.74 15.63 15.14
N PRO A 296 18.41 15.76 14.89
CA PRO A 296 17.92 16.17 13.58
C PRO A 296 18.53 17.50 13.12
N MET A 297 18.79 18.42 14.05
CA MET A 297 19.41 19.71 13.71
C MET A 297 20.84 19.54 13.18
N GLU A 298 21.64 18.65 13.78
CA GLU A 298 23.02 18.37 13.36
C GLU A 298 23.09 17.56 12.06
N CYS A 299 22.02 16.85 11.72
CA CYS A 299 21.88 16.12 10.45
C CYS A 299 21.35 16.99 9.30
N THR A 300 21.08 18.29 9.52
CA THR A 300 20.62 19.20 8.45
C THR A 300 21.68 19.35 7.36
N THR A 301 21.28 19.16 6.11
CA THR A 301 22.16 19.39 4.95
C THR A 301 22.00 20.81 4.39
N THR A 302 20.89 21.48 4.71
CA THR A 302 20.53 22.79 4.15
C THR A 302 20.06 23.77 5.24
N GLY A 303 20.36 25.05 5.06
CA GLY A 303 20.02 26.09 6.04
C GLY A 303 18.51 26.31 6.23
N VAL A 304 17.68 25.89 5.27
CA VAL A 304 16.21 26.02 5.38
C VAL A 304 15.65 25.15 6.50
N ALA A 305 15.99 23.86 6.50
CA ALA A 305 15.54 22.94 7.54
C ALA A 305 16.07 23.37 8.91
N GLU A 306 17.30 23.88 8.95
CA GLU A 306 17.90 24.42 10.17
C GLU A 306 17.11 25.62 10.73
N VAL A 307 16.72 26.58 9.88
CA VAL A 307 15.92 27.73 10.30
C VAL A 307 14.56 27.31 10.86
N ILE A 308 13.87 26.38 10.21
CA ILE A 308 12.57 25.87 10.66
C ILE A 308 12.72 25.20 12.03
N ILE A 309 13.74 24.35 12.21
CA ILE A 309 14.02 23.72 13.49
C ILE A 309 14.30 24.76 14.56
N ARG A 310 15.18 25.74 14.29
CA ARG A 310 15.53 26.82 15.24
C ARG A 310 14.31 27.62 15.69
N GLN A 311 13.39 27.94 14.77
CA GLN A 311 12.16 28.66 15.09
C GLN A 311 11.25 27.88 16.06
N HIS A 312 11.26 26.55 15.96
CA HIS A 312 10.44 25.66 16.79
C HIS A 312 11.23 25.00 17.94
N TYR A 313 12.50 25.37 18.10
CA TYR A 313 13.41 24.75 19.07
C TYR A 313 13.06 25.19 20.49
N LYS A 314 12.41 24.31 21.24
CA LYS A 314 12.13 24.48 22.67
C LYS A 314 12.66 23.27 23.43
N ILE A 315 13.89 23.35 23.92
CA ILE A 315 14.45 22.30 24.77
C ILE A 315 13.72 22.35 26.13
N SER A 316 13.21 21.20 26.56
CA SER A 316 12.68 21.06 27.91
C SER A 316 13.79 20.73 28.91
N LEU A 317 13.61 21.09 30.19
CA LEU A 317 14.54 20.67 31.25
C LEU A 317 14.71 19.14 31.32
N LYS A 318 13.66 18.38 30.95
CA LYS A 318 13.72 16.92 30.86
C LYS A 318 14.72 16.45 29.81
N CYS A 319 14.73 17.08 28.63
CA CYS A 319 15.72 16.80 27.58
C CYS A 319 17.15 17.12 28.03
N LEU A 320 17.35 18.27 28.69
CA LEU A 320 18.67 18.63 29.24
C LEU A 320 19.15 17.63 30.30
N ALA A 321 18.25 17.17 31.18
CA ALA A 321 18.56 16.17 32.18
C ALA A 321 18.87 14.81 31.53
N ALA A 322 18.08 14.36 30.55
CA ALA A 322 18.31 13.13 29.82
C ALA A 322 19.67 13.14 29.10
N ARG A 323 19.99 14.22 28.37
CA ARG A 323 21.32 14.42 27.76
C ARG A 323 22.44 14.37 28.79
N SER A 324 22.29 15.04 29.94
CA SER A 324 23.32 15.00 30.98
C SER A 324 23.54 13.59 31.54
N ILE A 325 22.49 12.77 31.63
CA ILE A 325 22.57 11.39 32.08
C ILE A 325 23.32 10.53 31.02
N THR A 326 22.98 10.68 29.74
CA THR A 326 23.58 9.91 28.64
C THR A 326 25.02 10.34 28.35
N ASP A 327 25.31 11.64 28.35
CA ASP A 327 26.65 12.20 28.12
C ASP A 327 27.64 11.80 29.25
N ASN A 328 27.16 11.66 30.49
CA ASN A 328 27.99 11.25 31.63
C ASN A 328 27.96 9.72 31.90
N ASN A 329 27.30 8.92 31.05
CA ASN A 329 27.12 7.47 31.21
C ASN A 329 26.66 7.06 32.63
N VAL A 330 25.74 7.85 33.22
CA VAL A 330 25.20 7.54 34.54
C VAL A 330 24.31 6.30 34.42
N ASN A 331 24.49 5.29 35.26
CA ASN A 331 23.58 4.15 35.27
C ASN A 331 22.22 4.62 35.80
N PHE A 332 21.13 4.34 35.09
CA PHE A 332 19.76 4.73 35.48
C PHE A 332 18.77 3.55 35.46
N GLN A 333 19.21 2.37 35.02
CA GLN A 333 18.34 1.22 34.78
C GLN A 333 17.80 0.65 36.10
N ASN A 334 16.48 0.46 36.16
CA ASN A 334 15.68 0.09 37.33
C ASN A 334 15.71 1.09 38.51
N MET A 335 16.26 2.30 38.31
CA MET A 335 16.28 3.35 39.35
C MET A 335 15.22 4.42 39.14
N ILE A 336 14.61 4.47 37.94
CA ILE A 336 13.56 5.40 37.57
C ILE A 336 12.38 4.63 36.93
N PRO A 337 11.18 5.23 36.85
CA PRO A 337 10.07 4.63 36.12
C PRO A 337 10.42 4.30 34.66
N ALA A 338 9.97 3.15 34.15
CA ALA A 338 10.26 2.68 32.78
C ALA A 338 9.97 3.73 31.68
N ILE A 339 8.90 4.53 31.84
CA ILE A 339 8.56 5.62 30.91
C ILE A 339 9.69 6.66 30.80
N LEU A 340 10.41 6.92 31.89
CA LEU A 340 11.56 7.83 31.90
C LEU A 340 12.82 7.14 31.37
N GLU A 341 12.95 5.83 31.52
CA GLU A 341 14.05 5.07 30.88
C GLU A 341 13.91 5.14 29.36
N ASP A 342 12.73 4.86 28.82
CA ASP A 342 12.43 4.98 27.39
C ASP A 342 12.73 6.39 26.87
N PHE A 343 12.38 7.42 27.65
CA PHE A 343 12.66 8.82 27.30
C PHE A 343 14.16 9.15 27.31
N ILE A 344 14.92 8.61 28.27
CA ILE A 344 16.38 8.80 28.32
C ILE A 344 17.04 8.06 27.15
N HIS A 345 16.55 6.87 26.78
CA HIS A 345 17.03 6.12 25.61
C HIS A 345 16.83 6.84 24.26
N LEU A 346 15.96 7.86 24.20
CA LEU A 346 15.82 8.72 23.02
C LEU A 346 16.96 9.77 22.88
N HIS A 347 17.76 10.00 23.92
CA HIS A 347 18.85 11.00 23.98
C HIS A 347 20.20 10.31 24.21
#